data_AF-A0A6I7LPV0-F1
#
_entry.id   AF-A0A6I7LPV0-F1
#
_cell.length_a   1.000
_cell.length_b   1.000
_cell.length_c   1.000
_cell.angle_alpha   90.00
_cell.angle_beta   90.00
_cell.angle_gamma   90.00
#
_symmetry.space_group_name_H-M   'P 1'
#
loop_
_entity.id
_entity.type
_entity.pdbx_description
1 polymer ?
#
loop_
_entity_poly.entity_id
_entity_poly.type
_entity_poly.pdbx_seq_one_letter_code
_entity_poly.pdbx_strand_id
1 'polypeptide(L)'
;MSEKKLRLAGLIILSLMILQPAAVRAQGDETKIVGLFQNYLDLIVSGNYESARGLWHPDISTRDNRLGINYEGIEIKSDCGSPAVYATKQVRNALLQSYPTVAALDSDYYRVNFLAQMGEQKLSHYYYMKKFGQDFWFIQPQDYFAVTWPVKESKYFRFHVNPVSEKYFNDYGVSSLDDFIDRVATRINIPPERLAVLAQNKIDYYLCSNETEVGRITGHVTRGEYDLASDAVITCIFPHYHEVGHLLVNFKLQNLPLFTRSFMQEGTAVFLGGRWQRSSDVMLDFGGYIVRYDIANLDSILINADTANPLGADINYPVAACFADYMITNSGLDKFFTLYRALSGDYASYIDANVDSLKNIITSVTGRKWDDLQTDFTNFCKIRLPKEARIFPGDVVTSQALVTEKGFDLSASDKWIKVVYHPDSTEKTDASFLFDKDAGMKEKKSTLFDEQFKGKETFAGYRYGIRLDKNEIGVYDYFTNQLIAKYVRDFNPSPAYYDSTANRLTAFFDWSVLGDKIPEMADHELIE
;
A
#
# COMPACT_ATOMS: atom_id res chain seq x y z
N MET A 1 -7.30 -6.47 -90.55
CA MET A 1 -8.08 -5.25 -90.89
C MET A 1 -9.23 -5.16 -89.89
N SER A 2 -9.48 -4.12 -89.10
CA SER A 2 -8.91 -2.78 -88.92
C SER A 2 -9.02 -2.42 -87.43
N GLU A 3 -7.96 -1.98 -86.78
CA GLU A 3 -7.74 -0.57 -86.39
C GLU A 3 -8.98 0.21 -85.91
N LYS A 4 -9.00 0.53 -84.61
CA LYS A 4 -9.09 1.92 -84.14
C LYS A 4 -8.53 2.08 -82.72
N LYS A 5 -7.43 2.82 -82.67
CA LYS A 5 -6.75 3.41 -81.52
C LYS A 5 -7.61 4.53 -80.92
N LEU A 6 -7.57 4.75 -79.60
CA LEU A 6 -7.00 5.96 -78.96
C LEU A 6 -7.27 6.01 -77.43
N ARG A 7 -6.18 6.28 -76.70
CA ARG A 7 -6.06 7.05 -75.43
C ARG A 7 -6.61 6.45 -74.12
N LEU A 8 -5.69 5.92 -73.31
CA LEU A 8 -5.41 6.52 -72.00
C LEU A 8 -3.99 6.13 -71.52
N ALA A 9 -3.02 6.98 -71.84
CA ALA A 9 -1.76 7.06 -71.11
C ALA A 9 -1.99 8.10 -70.00
N GLY A 10 -1.96 7.67 -68.74
CA GLY A 10 -2.18 8.53 -67.60
C GLY A 10 -1.74 7.85 -66.30
N LEU A 11 -0.54 8.24 -65.84
CA LEU A 11 -0.04 8.14 -64.47
C LEU A 11 -0.14 6.76 -63.78
N ILE A 12 0.88 5.92 -64.01
CA ILE A 12 1.46 5.16 -62.90
C ILE A 12 2.53 6.09 -62.29
N ILE A 13 2.11 6.97 -61.39
CA ILE A 13 3.05 7.52 -60.41
C ILE A 13 3.33 6.35 -59.48
N LEU A 14 4.49 5.77 -59.72
CA LEU A 14 5.22 4.90 -58.83
C LEU A 14 5.38 5.62 -57.49
N SER A 15 4.44 5.44 -56.57
CA SER A 15 4.62 5.77 -55.16
C SER A 15 5.63 4.77 -54.59
N LEU A 16 6.90 4.98 -54.95
CA LEU A 16 8.00 4.82 -53.99
C LEU A 16 7.73 5.83 -52.86
N MET A 17 6.76 5.51 -52.01
CA MET A 17 6.88 5.92 -50.63
C MET A 17 8.13 5.21 -50.13
N ILE A 18 9.18 6.02 -50.01
CA ILE A 18 10.41 5.70 -49.32
C ILE A 18 10.00 5.18 -47.95
N LEU A 19 9.91 3.85 -47.82
CA LEU A 19 10.07 3.18 -46.54
C LEU A 19 11.48 3.56 -46.11
N GLN A 20 11.61 4.71 -45.43
CA GLN A 20 12.79 4.93 -44.62
C GLN A 20 12.81 3.74 -43.66
N PRO A 21 13.89 2.94 -43.66
CA PRO A 21 13.95 1.78 -42.79
C PRO A 21 13.74 2.27 -41.37
N ALA A 22 12.82 1.64 -40.62
CA ALA A 22 12.48 2.01 -39.25
C ALA A 22 13.74 2.18 -38.37
N ALA A 23 14.83 1.47 -38.72
CA ALA A 23 16.15 1.61 -38.13
C ALA A 23 16.77 3.04 -38.21
N VAL A 24 16.60 3.77 -39.32
CA VAL A 24 17.16 5.12 -39.48
C VAL A 24 16.37 6.17 -38.69
N ARG A 25 15.04 6.00 -38.59
CA ARG A 25 14.20 6.86 -37.73
C ARG A 25 14.49 6.63 -36.24
N ALA A 26 14.65 5.38 -35.84
CA ALA A 26 15.01 5.02 -34.46
C ALA A 26 16.32 5.68 -34.01
N GLN A 27 17.34 5.73 -34.88
CA GLN A 27 18.65 6.33 -34.56
C GLN A 27 18.56 7.86 -34.35
N GLY A 28 17.70 8.56 -35.11
CA GLY A 28 17.51 10.00 -34.96
C GLY A 28 16.79 10.39 -33.67
N ASP A 29 15.77 9.62 -33.28
CA ASP A 29 15.05 9.83 -32.03
C ASP A 29 15.91 9.50 -30.80
N GLU A 30 16.68 8.40 -30.85
CA GLU A 30 17.61 8.03 -29.79
C GLU A 30 18.64 9.14 -29.52
N THR A 31 19.21 9.74 -30.56
CA THR A 31 20.18 10.85 -30.40
C THR A 31 19.56 12.05 -29.70
N LYS A 32 18.31 12.42 -30.06
CA LYS A 32 17.58 13.52 -29.43
C LYS A 32 17.26 13.22 -27.96
N ILE A 33 16.83 12.00 -27.67
CA ILE A 33 16.50 11.54 -26.32
C ILE A 33 17.73 11.59 -25.42
N VAL A 34 18.87 11.07 -25.89
CA VAL A 34 20.13 11.12 -25.14
C VAL A 34 20.55 12.56 -24.86
N GLY A 35 20.48 13.44 -25.87
CA GLY A 35 20.83 14.86 -25.69
C GLY A 35 19.90 15.59 -24.72
N LEU A 36 18.60 15.32 -24.77
CA LEU A 36 17.62 15.89 -23.84
C LEU A 36 17.83 15.38 -22.41
N PHE A 37 18.12 14.09 -22.24
CA PHE A 37 18.42 13.49 -20.95
C PHE A 37 19.72 14.04 -20.34
N GLN A 38 20.77 14.19 -21.14
CA GLN A 38 22.02 14.81 -20.69
C GLN A 38 21.80 16.27 -20.27
N ASN A 39 21.04 17.04 -21.07
CA ASN A 39 20.65 18.40 -20.70
C ASN A 39 19.88 18.43 -19.37
N TYR A 40 18.95 17.49 -19.15
CA TYR A 40 18.26 17.37 -17.87
C TYR A 40 19.24 17.19 -16.70
N LEU A 41 20.17 16.23 -16.79
CA LEU A 41 21.17 16.00 -15.74
C LEU A 41 22.09 17.21 -15.51
N ASP A 42 22.50 17.90 -16.58
CA ASP A 42 23.31 19.13 -16.48
C ASP A 42 22.57 20.26 -15.76
N LEU A 43 21.26 20.40 -16.02
CA LEU A 43 20.41 21.37 -15.33
C LEU A 43 20.27 21.03 -13.83
N ILE A 44 20.14 19.75 -13.47
CA ILE A 44 20.15 19.30 -12.06
C ILE A 44 21.49 19.61 -11.39
N VAL A 45 22.62 19.27 -12.04
CA VAL A 45 23.95 19.46 -11.48
C VAL A 45 24.31 20.95 -11.33
N SER A 46 23.89 21.78 -12.28
CA SER A 46 24.09 23.24 -12.24
C SER A 46 23.15 23.97 -11.28
N GLY A 47 22.11 23.30 -10.77
CA GLY A 47 21.10 23.91 -9.90
C GLY A 47 20.04 24.73 -10.64
N ASN A 48 19.95 24.61 -11.98
CA ASN A 48 18.90 25.25 -12.78
C ASN A 48 17.63 24.38 -12.79
N TYR A 49 17.02 24.23 -11.63
CA TYR A 49 15.86 23.36 -11.43
C TYR A 49 14.61 23.87 -12.15
N GLU A 50 14.48 25.18 -12.37
CA GLU A 50 13.36 25.75 -13.15
C GLU A 50 13.36 25.21 -14.59
N SER A 51 14.51 25.24 -15.26
CA SER A 51 14.63 24.72 -16.62
C SER A 51 14.50 23.19 -16.65
N ALA A 52 15.03 22.49 -15.65
CA ALA A 52 14.89 21.04 -15.54
C ALA A 52 13.42 20.61 -15.39
N ARG A 53 12.63 21.33 -14.56
CA ARG A 53 11.18 21.15 -14.46
C ARG A 53 10.48 21.36 -15.79
N GLY A 54 10.96 22.31 -16.60
CA GLY A 54 10.44 22.58 -17.94
C GLY A 54 10.63 21.44 -18.96
N LEU A 55 11.38 20.38 -18.65
CA LEU A 55 11.55 19.20 -19.51
C LEU A 55 10.53 18.09 -19.21
N TRP A 56 9.80 18.20 -18.10
CA TRP A 56 8.69 17.31 -17.77
C TRP A 56 7.42 17.77 -18.46
N HIS A 57 6.58 16.82 -18.89
CA HIS A 57 5.32 17.17 -19.54
C HIS A 57 4.47 18.04 -18.59
N PRO A 58 3.84 19.14 -19.06
CA PRO A 58 3.15 20.10 -18.17
C PRO A 58 2.08 19.49 -17.25
N ASP A 59 1.38 18.46 -17.73
CA ASP A 59 0.38 17.75 -16.94
C ASP A 59 0.97 17.05 -15.71
N ILE A 60 2.25 16.64 -15.77
CA ILE A 60 2.96 15.99 -14.66
C ILE A 60 3.17 16.99 -13.54
N SER A 61 3.64 18.19 -13.87
CA SER A 61 3.81 19.25 -12.86
C SER A 61 2.49 19.61 -12.18
N THR A 62 1.39 19.66 -12.95
CA THR A 62 0.06 19.92 -12.38
C THR A 62 -0.39 18.78 -11.47
N ARG A 63 -0.27 17.53 -11.94
CA ARG A 63 -0.67 16.35 -11.18
C ARG A 63 0.14 16.20 -9.90
N ASP A 64 1.46 16.24 -9.98
CA ASP A 64 2.34 15.90 -8.87
C ASP A 64 2.28 16.95 -7.75
N ASN A 65 1.86 18.19 -8.05
CA ASN A 65 1.70 19.26 -7.04
C ASN A 65 0.25 19.43 -6.55
N ARG A 66 -0.73 18.70 -7.09
CA ARG A 66 -2.17 18.93 -6.86
C ARG A 66 -2.59 18.78 -5.39
N LEU A 67 -1.90 17.92 -4.64
CA LEU A 67 -2.20 17.69 -3.22
C LEU A 67 -1.42 18.64 -2.30
N GLY A 68 -0.48 19.44 -2.81
CA GLY A 68 0.32 20.37 -2.04
C GLY A 68 1.29 19.69 -1.06
N ILE A 69 1.74 18.47 -1.39
CA ILE A 69 2.80 17.75 -0.68
C ILE A 69 4.14 18.13 -1.32
N ASN A 70 5.10 18.61 -0.52
CA ASN A 70 6.44 19.02 -0.93
C ASN A 70 7.48 18.39 -0.02
N TYR A 71 8.66 18.08 -0.58
CA TYR A 71 9.76 17.53 0.18
C TYR A 71 10.88 18.55 0.40
N GLU A 72 11.31 18.71 1.65
CA GLU A 72 12.36 19.67 2.01
C GLU A 72 13.67 19.35 1.28
N GLY A 73 14.22 20.35 0.57
CA GLY A 73 15.45 20.19 -0.22
C GLY A 73 15.27 19.45 -1.55
N ILE A 74 14.04 19.16 -1.98
CA ILE A 74 13.73 18.51 -3.25
C ILE A 74 13.09 19.51 -4.21
N GLU A 75 13.84 19.87 -5.25
CA GLU A 75 13.46 20.95 -6.17
C GLU A 75 12.60 20.49 -7.35
N ILE A 76 12.55 19.18 -7.59
CA ILE A 76 11.76 18.53 -8.65
C ILE A 76 11.04 17.34 -8.03
N LYS A 77 9.81 17.57 -7.55
CA LYS A 77 9.00 16.52 -6.91
C LYS A 77 8.77 15.32 -7.83
N SER A 78 8.48 15.56 -9.11
CA SER A 78 8.24 14.52 -10.12
C SER A 78 9.39 13.52 -10.27
N ASP A 79 10.58 13.86 -9.77
CA ASP A 79 11.79 13.04 -9.81
C ASP A 79 12.36 12.78 -8.41
N CYS A 80 11.57 12.95 -7.34
CA CYS A 80 12.07 12.85 -5.97
C CYS A 80 12.55 11.46 -5.59
N GLY A 81 12.08 10.41 -6.29
CA GLY A 81 12.56 9.03 -6.13
C GLY A 81 13.88 8.74 -6.85
N SER A 82 14.43 9.68 -7.62
CA SER A 82 15.67 9.49 -8.36
C SER A 82 16.89 9.94 -7.54
N PRO A 83 17.98 9.15 -7.53
CA PRO A 83 19.24 9.57 -6.89
C PRO A 83 19.82 10.83 -7.54
N ALA A 84 19.45 11.15 -8.78
CA ALA A 84 19.85 12.39 -9.42
C ALA A 84 19.36 13.62 -8.64
N VAL A 85 18.21 13.53 -7.97
CA VAL A 85 17.58 14.61 -7.21
C VAL A 85 17.82 14.46 -5.71
N TYR A 86 17.52 13.31 -5.10
CA TYR A 86 17.63 13.19 -3.64
C TYR A 86 19.07 13.08 -3.13
N ALA A 87 20.01 12.68 -4.00
CA ALA A 87 21.42 12.47 -3.67
C ALA A 87 22.36 13.24 -4.61
N THR A 88 21.91 14.36 -5.21
CA THR A 88 22.66 15.09 -6.23
C THR A 88 24.09 15.39 -5.82
N LYS A 89 24.35 15.75 -4.56
CA LYS A 89 25.70 16.08 -4.06
C LYS A 89 26.63 14.86 -4.11
N GLN A 90 26.12 13.69 -3.74
CA GLN A 90 26.84 12.43 -3.67
C GLN A 90 27.08 11.84 -5.06
N VAL A 91 26.10 11.97 -5.97
CA VAL A 91 26.19 11.37 -7.32
C VAL A 91 26.62 12.34 -8.41
N ARG A 92 26.89 13.62 -8.10
CA ARG A 92 27.21 14.68 -9.08
C ARG A 92 28.21 14.26 -10.15
N ASN A 93 29.34 13.69 -9.74
CA ASN A 93 30.39 13.28 -10.69
C ASN A 93 29.95 12.10 -11.56
N ALA A 94 29.17 11.17 -10.99
CA ALA A 94 28.63 10.04 -11.73
C ALA A 94 27.54 10.47 -12.73
N LEU A 95 26.73 11.48 -12.40
CA LEU A 95 25.74 12.06 -13.31
C LEU A 95 26.41 12.58 -14.59
N LEU A 96 27.50 13.34 -14.46
CA LEU A 96 28.25 13.92 -15.58
C LEU A 96 28.98 12.89 -16.45
N GLN A 97 29.21 11.68 -15.94
CA GLN A 97 29.91 10.59 -16.64
C GLN A 97 28.95 9.50 -17.14
N SER A 98 27.64 9.66 -16.90
CA SER A 98 26.66 8.64 -17.23
C SER A 98 26.40 8.57 -18.73
N TYR A 99 26.32 7.34 -19.24
CA TYR A 99 25.90 7.07 -20.61
C TYR A 99 24.54 6.38 -20.56
N PRO A 100 23.44 7.11 -20.84
CA PRO A 100 22.12 6.53 -20.79
C PRO A 100 21.96 5.46 -21.88
N THR A 101 21.23 4.39 -21.58
CA THR A 101 20.75 3.47 -22.63
C THR A 101 19.28 3.75 -22.92
N VAL A 102 18.93 3.82 -24.20
CA VAL A 102 17.56 4.11 -24.64
C VAL A 102 16.93 2.84 -25.21
N ALA A 103 15.69 2.57 -24.80
CA ALA A 103 14.87 1.51 -25.36
C ALA A 103 13.55 2.12 -25.85
N ALA A 104 13.23 1.93 -27.13
CA ALA A 104 11.89 2.19 -27.63
C ALA A 104 10.93 1.15 -27.02
N LEU A 105 9.85 1.63 -26.42
CA LEU A 105 8.80 0.79 -25.85
C LEU A 105 7.67 0.60 -26.88
N ASP A 106 7.31 1.68 -27.56
CA ASP A 106 6.35 1.75 -28.67
C ASP A 106 6.75 2.92 -29.60
N SER A 107 5.94 3.23 -30.61
CA SER A 107 6.16 4.29 -31.61
C SER A 107 6.45 5.68 -31.02
N ASP A 108 5.79 6.03 -29.91
CA ASP A 108 5.92 7.34 -29.26
C ASP A 108 6.47 7.26 -27.83
N TYR A 109 6.83 6.08 -27.32
CA TYR A 109 7.26 5.89 -25.92
C TYR A 109 8.65 5.28 -25.82
N TYR A 110 9.45 5.84 -24.92
CA TYR A 110 10.84 5.46 -24.73
C TYR A 110 11.15 5.34 -23.25
N ARG A 111 12.06 4.43 -22.93
CA ARG A 111 12.64 4.28 -21.59
C ARG A 111 14.13 4.58 -21.67
N VAL A 112 14.61 5.40 -20.75
CA VAL A 112 16.01 5.74 -20.59
C VAL A 112 16.51 5.12 -19.29
N ASN A 113 17.52 4.26 -19.36
CA ASN A 113 18.18 3.74 -18.17
C ASN A 113 19.38 4.60 -17.81
N PHE A 114 19.37 5.10 -16.59
CA PHE A 114 20.48 5.78 -15.96
C PHE A 114 21.26 4.78 -15.11
N LEU A 115 22.56 4.67 -15.37
CA LEU A 115 23.49 3.89 -14.56
C LEU A 115 24.56 4.84 -14.00
N ALA A 116 24.70 4.86 -12.68
CA ALA A 116 25.75 5.58 -11.97
C ALA A 116 26.47 4.69 -10.98
N GLN A 117 27.73 5.00 -10.73
CA GLN A 117 28.54 4.35 -9.71
C GLN A 117 28.71 5.32 -8.52
N MET A 118 28.31 4.90 -7.33
CA MET A 118 28.47 5.65 -6.08
C MET A 118 29.31 4.80 -5.11
N GLY A 119 30.62 5.05 -5.07
CA GLY A 119 31.55 4.16 -4.37
C GLY A 119 31.51 2.76 -4.99
N GLU A 120 31.25 1.74 -4.19
CA GLU A 120 31.10 0.35 -4.66
C GLU A 120 29.68 0.03 -5.17
N GLN A 121 28.69 0.89 -4.90
CA GLN A 121 27.31 0.66 -5.29
C GLN A 121 27.04 1.11 -6.73
N LYS A 122 26.34 0.26 -7.48
CA LYS A 122 25.75 0.62 -8.77
C LYS A 122 24.32 1.08 -8.55
N LEU A 123 24.04 2.30 -8.96
CA LEU A 123 22.71 2.88 -8.98
C LEU A 123 22.14 2.74 -10.39
N SER A 124 20.92 2.19 -10.47
CA SER A 124 20.14 2.13 -11.72
C SER A 124 18.82 2.85 -11.50
N HIS A 125 18.41 3.69 -12.44
CA HIS A 125 17.11 4.35 -12.40
C HIS A 125 16.54 4.47 -13.83
N TYR A 126 15.23 4.29 -13.98
CA TYR A 126 14.57 4.36 -15.29
C TYR A 126 13.74 5.64 -15.39
N TYR A 127 13.96 6.39 -16.46
CA TYR A 127 13.12 7.51 -16.87
C TYR A 127 12.25 7.10 -18.05
N TYR A 128 11.05 7.67 -18.13
CA TYR A 128 10.13 7.44 -19.24
C TYR A 128 9.92 8.73 -20.00
N MET A 129 9.87 8.63 -21.32
CA MET A 129 9.70 9.77 -22.22
C MET A 129 8.64 9.47 -23.26
N LYS A 130 7.87 10.50 -23.61
CA LYS A 130 6.88 10.45 -24.67
C LYS A 130 7.19 11.47 -25.75
N LYS A 131 7.06 11.04 -27.00
CA LYS A 131 7.19 11.88 -28.17
C LYS A 131 5.90 12.65 -28.42
N PHE A 132 6.00 13.97 -28.54
CA PHE A 132 4.91 14.84 -28.93
C PHE A 132 5.34 15.66 -30.13
N GLY A 133 4.92 15.22 -31.33
CA GLY A 133 5.37 15.83 -32.58
C GLY A 133 6.85 15.53 -32.84
N GLN A 134 7.70 16.55 -32.74
CA GLN A 134 9.16 16.45 -32.96
C GLN A 134 9.98 16.49 -31.67
N ASP A 135 9.32 16.72 -30.54
CA ASP A 135 9.90 16.93 -29.23
C ASP A 135 9.61 15.75 -28.30
N PHE A 136 10.36 15.66 -27.22
CA PHE A 136 10.24 14.62 -26.20
C PHE A 136 10.07 15.26 -24.83
N TRP A 137 9.28 14.61 -23.99
CA TRP A 137 8.97 15.08 -22.63
C TRP A 137 9.11 13.93 -21.65
N PHE A 138 9.63 14.21 -20.45
CA PHE A 138 9.56 13.25 -19.35
C PHE A 138 8.11 13.06 -18.90
N ILE A 139 7.75 11.81 -18.63
CA ILE A 139 6.45 11.38 -18.12
C ILE A 139 6.66 10.43 -16.94
N GLN A 140 5.61 10.17 -16.16
CA GLN A 140 5.69 9.13 -15.14
C GLN A 140 5.47 7.74 -15.78
N PRO A 141 6.01 6.66 -15.20
CA PRO A 141 5.86 5.30 -15.74
C PRO A 141 4.39 4.88 -15.95
N GLN A 142 3.49 5.26 -15.05
CA GLN A 142 2.06 4.98 -15.12
C GLN A 142 1.38 5.62 -16.35
N ASP A 143 1.92 6.71 -16.88
CA ASP A 143 1.38 7.36 -18.10
C ASP A 143 1.63 6.52 -19.36
N TYR A 144 2.54 5.55 -19.28
CA TYR A 144 2.75 4.53 -20.31
C TYR A 144 1.96 3.25 -20.00
N PHE A 145 2.16 2.66 -18.82
CA PHE A 145 1.61 1.33 -18.52
C PHE A 145 0.08 1.32 -18.33
N ALA A 146 -0.50 2.42 -17.84
CA ALA A 146 -1.92 2.53 -17.51
C ALA A 146 -2.71 3.42 -18.47
N VAL A 147 -2.13 3.82 -19.60
CA VAL A 147 -2.73 4.79 -20.54
C VAL A 147 -4.08 4.33 -21.11
N THR A 148 -4.28 3.03 -21.24
CA THR A 148 -5.52 2.43 -21.78
C THR A 148 -6.42 1.83 -20.70
N TRP A 149 -6.06 1.96 -19.41
CA TRP A 149 -6.82 1.35 -18.34
C TRP A 149 -8.13 2.13 -18.12
N PRO A 150 -9.28 1.43 -17.98
CA PRO A 150 -10.52 2.06 -17.58
C PRO A 150 -10.36 2.91 -16.33
N VAL A 151 -10.94 4.10 -16.37
CA VAL A 151 -10.94 5.04 -15.24
C VAL A 151 -12.31 5.07 -14.59
N LYS A 152 -12.34 4.92 -13.28
CA LYS A 152 -13.52 5.08 -12.42
C LYS A 152 -13.20 6.09 -11.33
N GLU A 153 -14.20 6.74 -10.77
CA GLU A 153 -13.98 7.73 -9.71
C GLU A 153 -14.93 7.54 -8.54
N SER A 154 -14.45 7.91 -7.35
CA SER A 154 -15.24 8.03 -6.12
C SER A 154 -15.06 9.42 -5.51
N LYS A 155 -15.41 9.60 -4.22
CA LYS A 155 -15.27 10.87 -3.51
C LYS A 155 -13.81 11.34 -3.48
N TYR A 156 -12.87 10.44 -3.14
CA TYR A 156 -11.46 10.80 -2.97
C TYR A 156 -10.52 10.20 -4.01
N PHE A 157 -10.99 9.32 -4.89
CA PHE A 157 -10.11 8.54 -5.76
C PHE A 157 -10.47 8.63 -7.23
N ARG A 158 -9.42 8.55 -8.06
CA ARG A 158 -9.49 8.19 -9.48
C ARG A 158 -8.79 6.84 -9.67
N PHE A 159 -9.58 5.81 -9.91
CA PHE A 159 -9.10 4.44 -10.08
C PHE A 159 -8.78 4.16 -11.54
N HIS A 160 -7.52 3.88 -11.83
CA HIS A 160 -7.06 3.28 -13.08
C HIS A 160 -6.99 1.77 -12.88
N VAL A 161 -7.91 1.03 -13.47
CA VAL A 161 -8.07 -0.42 -13.21
C VAL A 161 -7.53 -1.21 -14.38
N ASN A 162 -6.50 -2.03 -14.16
CA ASN A 162 -6.09 -2.99 -15.18
C ASN A 162 -7.30 -3.89 -15.52
N PRO A 163 -7.66 -4.07 -16.81
CA PRO A 163 -8.81 -4.89 -17.19
C PRO A 163 -8.82 -6.31 -16.60
N VAL A 164 -7.64 -6.91 -16.35
CA VAL A 164 -7.52 -8.23 -15.71
C VAL A 164 -7.92 -8.20 -14.23
N SER A 165 -7.78 -7.04 -13.57
CA SER A 165 -8.10 -6.81 -12.16
C SER A 165 -9.53 -6.37 -11.92
N GLU A 166 -10.31 -6.10 -12.97
CA GLU A 166 -11.72 -5.65 -12.87
C GLU A 166 -12.62 -6.62 -12.07
N LYS A 167 -12.27 -7.90 -12.03
CA LYS A 167 -12.94 -8.92 -11.21
C LYS A 167 -12.74 -8.74 -9.70
N TYR A 168 -11.66 -8.10 -9.28
CA TYR A 168 -11.38 -7.79 -7.86
C TYR A 168 -11.92 -6.41 -7.46
N PHE A 169 -12.13 -5.52 -8.42
CA PHE A 169 -12.67 -4.18 -8.21
C PHE A 169 -14.19 -4.22 -7.95
N ASN A 170 -14.65 -3.65 -6.85
CA ASN A 170 -16.07 -3.65 -6.45
C ASN A 170 -16.44 -2.40 -5.62
N ASP A 171 -17.73 -2.06 -5.58
CA ASP A 171 -18.22 -0.80 -4.99
C ASP A 171 -18.10 -0.76 -3.45
N TYR A 172 -18.10 -1.92 -2.78
CA TYR A 172 -17.83 -2.01 -1.34
C TYR A 172 -16.38 -1.63 -1.04
N GLY A 173 -15.43 -2.13 -1.83
CA GLY A 173 -14.02 -1.74 -1.74
C GLY A 173 -13.80 -0.25 -2.03
N VAL A 174 -14.53 0.32 -2.99
CA VAL A 174 -14.48 1.76 -3.28
C VAL A 174 -15.00 2.58 -2.10
N SER A 175 -16.19 2.26 -1.60
CA SER A 175 -16.83 3.00 -0.52
C SER A 175 -16.02 2.88 0.78
N SER A 176 -15.48 1.71 1.08
CA SER A 176 -14.64 1.49 2.27
C SER A 176 -13.32 2.27 2.23
N LEU A 177 -12.75 2.54 1.05
CA LEU A 177 -11.62 3.47 0.90
C LEU A 177 -12.03 4.91 1.19
N ASP A 178 -13.19 5.36 0.70
CA ASP A 178 -13.67 6.71 1.00
C ASP A 178 -13.95 6.88 2.51
N ASP A 179 -14.58 5.89 3.14
CA ASP A 179 -14.81 5.89 4.59
C ASP A 179 -13.49 5.81 5.36
N PHE A 180 -12.49 5.10 4.85
CA PHE A 180 -11.15 5.05 5.44
C PHE A 180 -10.50 6.44 5.46
N ILE A 181 -10.57 7.18 4.35
CA ILE A 181 -10.07 8.56 4.28
C ILE A 181 -10.77 9.41 5.36
N ASP A 182 -12.10 9.36 5.45
CA ASP A 182 -12.86 10.17 6.42
C ASP A 182 -12.50 9.81 7.89
N ARG A 183 -12.39 8.52 8.21
CA ARG A 183 -11.98 8.05 9.54
C ARG A 183 -10.55 8.46 9.88
N VAL A 184 -9.60 8.26 8.97
CA VAL A 184 -8.19 8.60 9.22
C VAL A 184 -8.02 10.11 9.28
N ALA A 185 -8.62 10.88 8.38
CA ALA A 185 -8.59 12.33 8.41
C ALA A 185 -9.05 12.87 9.77
N THR A 186 -10.14 12.31 10.31
CA THR A 186 -10.58 12.61 11.68
C THR A 186 -9.53 12.20 12.72
N ARG A 187 -9.01 10.97 12.63
CA ARG A 187 -8.03 10.42 13.59
C ARG A 187 -6.72 11.21 13.66
N ILE A 188 -6.23 11.76 12.55
CA ILE A 188 -4.97 12.52 12.50
C ILE A 188 -5.19 14.04 12.35
N ASN A 189 -6.41 14.52 12.62
CA ASN A 189 -6.79 15.93 12.54
C ASN A 189 -6.41 16.60 11.21
N ILE A 190 -6.75 15.98 10.07
CA ILE A 190 -6.76 16.67 8.77
C ILE A 190 -7.96 17.61 8.74
N PRO A 191 -7.76 18.92 8.53
CA PRO A 191 -8.87 19.87 8.50
C PRO A 191 -9.84 19.63 7.33
N PRO A 192 -11.15 19.92 7.49
CA PRO A 192 -12.15 19.73 6.43
C PRO A 192 -11.83 20.45 5.11
N GLU A 193 -11.24 21.65 5.17
CA GLU A 193 -10.84 22.40 3.97
C GLU A 193 -9.72 21.71 3.19
N ARG A 194 -8.82 21.00 3.88
CA ARG A 194 -7.80 20.17 3.24
C ARG A 194 -8.43 18.92 2.65
N LEU A 195 -9.37 18.31 3.37
CA LEU A 195 -10.10 17.16 2.86
C LEU A 195 -10.92 17.51 1.60
N ALA A 196 -11.45 18.73 1.49
CA ALA A 196 -12.08 19.24 0.27
C ALA A 196 -11.10 19.35 -0.91
N VAL A 197 -9.85 19.78 -0.67
CA VAL A 197 -8.78 19.77 -1.69
C VAL A 197 -8.52 18.34 -2.17
N LEU A 198 -8.49 17.36 -1.26
CA LEU A 198 -8.31 15.95 -1.62
C LEU A 198 -9.49 15.43 -2.46
N ALA A 199 -10.73 15.73 -2.08
CA ALA A 199 -11.92 15.34 -2.84
C ALA A 199 -11.96 15.95 -4.25
N GLN A 200 -11.50 17.19 -4.39
CA GLN A 200 -11.43 17.88 -5.68
C GLN A 200 -10.35 17.30 -6.59
N ASN A 201 -9.14 17.07 -6.06
CA ASN A 201 -7.98 16.70 -6.87
C ASN A 201 -7.78 15.19 -7.03
N LYS A 202 -8.33 14.41 -6.09
CA LYS A 202 -8.34 12.96 -6.01
C LYS A 202 -6.95 12.30 -5.95
N ILE A 203 -6.91 11.17 -5.28
CA ILE A 203 -5.77 10.25 -5.28
C ILE A 203 -5.86 9.42 -6.55
N ASP A 204 -4.79 9.40 -7.35
CA ASP A 204 -4.71 8.48 -8.48
C ASP A 204 -4.34 7.10 -7.92
N TYR A 205 -5.17 6.10 -8.21
CA TYR A 205 -5.06 4.74 -7.69
C TYR A 205 -4.94 3.75 -8.85
N TYR A 206 -3.79 3.12 -9.01
CA TYR A 206 -3.50 2.16 -10.07
C TYR A 206 -3.63 0.74 -9.55
N LEU A 207 -4.73 0.07 -9.94
CA LEU A 207 -4.97 -1.33 -9.59
C LEU A 207 -4.36 -2.26 -10.65
N CYS A 208 -3.13 -2.68 -10.37
CA CYS A 208 -2.35 -3.63 -11.15
C CYS A 208 -2.89 -5.07 -11.03
N SER A 209 -2.43 -5.92 -11.92
CA SER A 209 -2.76 -7.35 -12.00
C SER A 209 -1.93 -8.24 -11.10
N ASN A 210 -0.70 -7.82 -10.76
CA ASN A 210 0.24 -8.56 -9.91
C ASN A 210 1.45 -7.69 -9.52
N GLU A 211 2.31 -8.22 -8.64
CA GLU A 211 3.53 -7.57 -8.13
C GLU A 211 4.56 -7.24 -9.23
N THR A 212 4.61 -8.02 -10.32
CA THR A 212 5.51 -7.73 -11.45
C THR A 212 5.06 -6.47 -12.18
N GLU A 213 3.76 -6.26 -12.33
CA GLU A 213 3.23 -5.04 -12.94
C GLU A 213 3.42 -3.83 -12.03
N VAL A 214 3.24 -3.98 -10.71
CA VAL A 214 3.62 -2.94 -9.73
C VAL A 214 5.10 -2.56 -9.95
N GLY A 215 6.01 -3.54 -9.98
CA GLY A 215 7.44 -3.27 -10.16
C GLY A 215 7.84 -2.71 -11.53
N ARG A 216 7.02 -2.87 -12.57
CA ARG A 216 7.23 -2.18 -13.85
C ARG A 216 6.97 -0.68 -13.75
N ILE A 217 5.97 -0.30 -12.96
CA ILE A 217 5.59 1.09 -12.76
C ILE A 217 6.50 1.75 -11.71
N THR A 218 6.70 1.11 -10.55
CA THR A 218 7.41 1.73 -9.42
C THR A 218 8.92 1.46 -9.41
N GLY A 219 9.37 0.44 -10.13
CA GLY A 219 10.75 -0.05 -10.06
C GLY A 219 10.99 -1.10 -8.98
N HIS A 220 10.02 -1.36 -8.09
CA HIS A 220 10.13 -2.31 -6.99
C HIS A 220 9.10 -3.43 -7.11
N VAL A 221 9.54 -4.69 -7.12
CA VAL A 221 8.62 -5.84 -7.12
C VAL A 221 8.01 -5.99 -5.72
N THR A 222 6.85 -5.39 -5.52
CA THR A 222 6.09 -5.37 -4.27
C THR A 222 4.58 -5.49 -4.56
N ARG A 223 3.77 -5.66 -3.52
CA ARG A 223 2.30 -5.70 -3.62
C ARG A 223 1.67 -4.32 -3.78
N GLY A 224 2.35 -3.29 -3.31
CA GLY A 224 1.96 -1.92 -3.53
C GLY A 224 3.00 -0.94 -3.01
N GLU A 225 2.84 0.30 -3.43
CA GLU A 225 3.71 1.42 -3.10
C GLU A 225 2.91 2.72 -3.19
N TYR A 226 3.09 3.59 -2.21
CA TYR A 226 2.78 5.01 -2.32
C TYR A 226 3.90 5.72 -3.09
N ASP A 227 3.62 6.11 -4.33
CA ASP A 227 4.56 6.82 -5.18
C ASP A 227 4.65 8.29 -4.76
N LEU A 228 5.77 8.63 -4.11
CA LEU A 228 6.03 9.97 -3.56
C LEU A 228 6.06 11.06 -4.64
N ALA A 229 6.49 10.70 -5.86
CA ALA A 229 6.66 11.64 -6.96
C ALA A 229 5.32 12.15 -7.50
N SER A 230 4.35 11.26 -7.70
CA SER A 230 3.04 11.60 -8.28
C SER A 230 1.87 11.65 -7.30
N ASP A 231 2.13 11.38 -6.02
CA ASP A 231 1.13 11.17 -4.97
C ASP A 231 0.08 10.10 -5.36
N ALA A 232 0.54 8.99 -5.92
CA ALA A 232 -0.33 7.90 -6.38
C ALA A 232 -0.21 6.65 -5.50
N VAL A 233 -1.26 5.85 -5.45
CA VAL A 233 -1.22 4.49 -4.89
C VAL A 233 -1.14 3.51 -6.04
N ILE A 234 -0.06 2.73 -6.13
CA ILE A 234 0.14 1.72 -7.17
C ILE A 234 0.17 0.36 -6.50
N THR A 235 -0.74 -0.55 -6.84
CA THR A 235 -0.89 -1.80 -6.09
C THR A 235 -1.62 -2.90 -6.85
N CYS A 236 -1.35 -4.16 -6.51
CA CYS A 236 -2.14 -5.31 -6.93
C CYS A 236 -3.12 -5.83 -5.85
N ILE A 237 -3.32 -5.06 -4.77
CA ILE A 237 -4.29 -5.35 -3.70
C ILE A 237 -5.43 -4.32 -3.77
N PHE A 238 -6.66 -4.78 -3.59
CA PHE A 238 -7.81 -3.88 -3.51
C PHE A 238 -8.79 -4.30 -2.40
N PRO A 239 -9.16 -3.37 -1.50
CA PRO A 239 -8.49 -2.09 -1.20
C PRO A 239 -7.10 -2.22 -0.57
N HIS A 240 -6.22 -1.22 -0.76
CA HIS A 240 -4.89 -1.18 -0.12
C HIS A 240 -4.74 0.00 0.85
N TYR A 241 -5.34 -0.14 2.03
CA TYR A 241 -5.36 0.92 3.07
C TYR A 241 -3.99 1.33 3.60
N HIS A 242 -3.00 0.43 3.57
CA HIS A 242 -1.63 0.70 4.05
C HIS A 242 -0.98 1.85 3.28
N GLU A 243 -0.96 1.77 1.94
CA GLU A 243 -0.37 2.81 1.09
C GLU A 243 -1.16 4.12 1.15
N VAL A 244 -2.49 4.04 1.28
CA VAL A 244 -3.32 5.22 1.51
C VAL A 244 -2.96 5.87 2.86
N GLY A 245 -2.62 5.07 3.87
CA GLY A 245 -2.10 5.53 5.16
C GLY A 245 -0.82 6.36 5.02
N HIS A 246 0.15 5.88 4.23
CA HIS A 246 1.37 6.64 3.90
C HIS A 246 1.04 7.99 3.26
N LEU A 247 0.20 7.98 2.23
CA LEU A 247 -0.21 9.21 1.53
C LEU A 247 -0.87 10.22 2.48
N LEU A 248 -1.79 9.76 3.34
CA LEU A 248 -2.51 10.66 4.25
C LEU A 248 -1.60 11.32 5.29
N VAL A 249 -0.55 10.63 5.74
CA VAL A 249 0.47 11.23 6.63
C VAL A 249 1.21 12.35 5.90
N ASN A 250 1.65 12.13 4.67
CA ASN A 250 2.32 13.16 3.88
C ASN A 250 1.37 14.31 3.55
N PHE A 251 0.10 14.01 3.25
CA PHE A 251 -0.95 15.01 3.01
C PHE A 251 -1.23 15.89 4.24
N LYS A 252 -1.18 15.30 5.44
CA LYS A 252 -1.31 16.00 6.71
C LYS A 252 -0.12 16.93 6.99
N LEU A 253 1.09 16.47 6.71
CA LEU A 253 2.33 17.23 6.99
C LEU A 253 2.63 18.30 5.94
N GLN A 254 2.17 18.09 4.70
CA GLN A 254 2.37 18.89 3.48
C GLN A 254 3.84 19.10 3.13
N ASN A 255 4.61 19.80 3.95
CA ASN A 255 6.04 19.93 3.79
C ASN A 255 6.67 18.90 4.73
N LEU A 256 7.65 18.12 4.29
CA LEU A 256 8.39 17.19 5.15
C LEU A 256 9.71 16.79 4.50
N PRO A 257 10.72 16.33 5.24
CA PRO A 257 11.88 15.70 4.61
C PRO A 257 11.48 14.44 3.83
N LEU A 258 12.23 14.11 2.78
CA LEU A 258 11.89 13.01 1.88
C LEU A 258 11.95 11.62 2.55
N PHE A 259 12.92 11.39 3.44
CA PHE A 259 13.13 10.09 4.05
C PHE A 259 12.69 10.10 5.50
N THR A 260 11.80 9.18 5.87
CA THR A 260 11.40 8.95 7.27
C THR A 260 11.96 7.61 7.73
N ARG A 261 12.32 7.47 9.01
CA ARG A 261 12.74 6.16 9.54
C ARG A 261 11.67 5.10 9.28
N SER A 262 12.08 3.96 8.73
CA SER A 262 11.20 2.83 8.38
C SER A 262 10.22 2.49 9.51
N PHE A 263 10.68 2.32 10.76
CA PHE A 263 9.79 2.00 11.88
C PHE A 263 8.72 3.08 12.11
N MET A 264 9.05 4.36 11.93
CA MET A 264 8.09 5.45 12.09
C MET A 264 7.14 5.51 10.90
N GLN A 265 7.66 5.43 9.67
CA GLN A 265 6.88 5.49 8.44
C GLN A 265 5.91 4.29 8.33
N GLU A 266 6.45 3.08 8.35
CA GLU A 266 5.72 1.83 8.21
C GLU A 266 4.86 1.55 9.45
N GLY A 267 5.38 1.80 10.65
CA GLY A 267 4.60 1.66 11.88
C GLY A 267 3.36 2.55 11.87
N THR A 268 3.49 3.80 11.43
CA THR A 268 2.33 4.71 11.30
C THR A 268 1.34 4.21 10.24
N ALA A 269 1.80 3.77 9.07
CA ALA A 269 0.91 3.24 8.04
C ALA A 269 0.20 1.95 8.47
N VAL A 270 0.88 1.05 9.21
CA VAL A 270 0.26 -0.13 9.81
C VAL A 270 -0.75 0.25 10.89
N PHE A 271 -0.43 1.22 11.74
CA PHE A 271 -1.35 1.75 12.74
C PHE A 271 -2.62 2.37 12.13
N LEU A 272 -2.52 3.00 10.97
CA LEU A 272 -3.67 3.60 10.31
C LEU A 272 -4.45 2.58 9.47
N GLY A 273 -3.77 1.89 8.55
CA GLY A 273 -4.37 1.05 7.50
C GLY A 273 -4.16 -0.46 7.65
N GLY A 274 -3.37 -0.92 8.62
CA GLY A 274 -2.99 -2.32 8.77
C GLY A 274 -1.93 -2.77 7.75
N ARG A 275 -1.81 -4.08 7.50
CA ARG A 275 -0.84 -4.67 6.55
C ARG A 275 -1.27 -6.05 6.09
N TRP A 276 -0.94 -6.42 4.85
CA TRP A 276 -1.25 -7.74 4.24
C TRP A 276 -2.70 -8.17 4.46
N GLN A 277 -3.63 -7.28 4.10
CA GLN A 277 -5.04 -7.59 4.24
C GLN A 277 -5.43 -7.88 5.71
N ARG A 278 -4.64 -7.47 6.70
CA ARG A 278 -5.02 -7.43 8.11
C ARG A 278 -5.33 -6.00 8.49
N SER A 279 -6.45 -5.79 9.17
CA SER A 279 -6.84 -4.48 9.70
C SER A 279 -5.81 -3.97 10.72
N SER A 280 -5.86 -2.66 11.00
CA SER A 280 -5.00 -2.03 12.02
C SER A 280 -5.14 -2.70 13.38
N ASP A 281 -6.37 -3.00 13.84
CA ASP A 281 -6.60 -3.63 15.14
C ASP A 281 -5.92 -5.00 15.24
N VAL A 282 -6.03 -5.83 14.19
CA VAL A 282 -5.36 -7.13 14.14
C VAL A 282 -3.84 -6.99 14.20
N MET A 283 -3.29 -5.95 13.55
CA MET A 283 -1.86 -5.68 13.57
C MET A 283 -1.38 -5.16 14.95
N LEU A 284 -2.19 -4.36 15.65
CA LEU A 284 -1.92 -3.92 17.02
C LEU A 284 -1.97 -5.08 18.01
N ASP A 285 -2.96 -5.96 17.90
CA ASP A 285 -3.03 -7.19 18.70
C ASP A 285 -1.77 -8.04 18.48
N PHE A 286 -1.37 -8.23 17.22
CA PHE A 286 -0.17 -8.99 16.88
C PHE A 286 1.11 -8.35 17.42
N GLY A 287 1.27 -7.03 17.29
CA GLY A 287 2.39 -6.29 17.87
C GLY A 287 2.44 -6.37 19.40
N GLY A 288 1.27 -6.31 20.05
CA GLY A 288 1.13 -6.52 21.49
C GLY A 288 1.62 -7.90 21.92
N TYR A 289 1.27 -8.95 21.17
CA TYR A 289 1.79 -10.30 21.42
C TYR A 289 3.30 -10.40 21.27
N ILE A 290 3.87 -9.85 20.19
CA ILE A 290 5.32 -9.86 19.95
C ILE A 290 6.08 -9.24 21.14
N VAL A 291 5.61 -8.11 21.66
CA VAL A 291 6.21 -7.45 22.85
C VAL A 291 5.94 -8.25 24.13
N ARG A 292 4.75 -8.83 24.28
CA ARG A 292 4.38 -9.59 25.47
C ARG A 292 5.28 -10.80 25.69
N TYR A 293 5.63 -11.50 24.62
CA TYR A 293 6.46 -12.70 24.63
C TYR A 293 7.94 -12.43 24.38
N ASP A 294 8.36 -11.16 24.42
CA ASP A 294 9.76 -10.74 24.28
C ASP A 294 10.41 -11.21 22.96
N ILE A 295 9.61 -11.30 21.89
CA ILE A 295 10.08 -11.61 20.54
C ILE A 295 10.78 -10.38 19.94
N ALA A 296 10.25 -9.19 20.22
CA ALA A 296 10.82 -7.91 19.84
C ALA A 296 10.46 -6.84 20.89
N ASN A 297 11.26 -5.78 20.96
CA ASN A 297 11.08 -4.67 21.88
C ASN A 297 11.32 -3.32 21.16
N LEU A 298 11.31 -2.23 21.91
CA LEU A 298 11.45 -0.91 21.31
C LEU A 298 12.83 -0.70 20.66
N ASP A 299 13.89 -1.25 21.24
CA ASP A 299 15.25 -1.16 20.67
C ASP A 299 15.35 -1.93 19.36
N SER A 300 14.74 -3.11 19.27
CA SER A 300 14.83 -3.95 18.08
C SER A 300 14.19 -3.32 16.85
N ILE A 301 13.18 -2.44 17.01
CA ILE A 301 12.54 -1.76 15.88
C ILE A 301 13.30 -0.50 15.42
N LEU A 302 14.24 0.03 16.22
CA LEU A 302 15.07 1.17 15.81
C LEU A 302 16.16 0.79 14.80
N ILE A 303 16.48 -0.50 14.68
CA ILE A 303 17.45 -1.01 13.73
C ILE A 303 16.80 -1.04 12.35
N ASN A 304 17.45 -0.41 11.37
CA ASN A 304 16.92 -0.29 10.02
C ASN A 304 16.55 -1.66 9.43
N ALA A 305 15.28 -1.81 9.05
CA ALA A 305 14.72 -3.09 8.62
C ALA A 305 15.39 -3.61 7.35
N ASP A 306 15.84 -2.71 6.48
CA ASP A 306 16.27 -3.04 5.11
C ASP A 306 17.70 -3.60 5.01
N THR A 307 18.52 -3.47 6.05
CA THR A 307 19.95 -3.81 5.95
C THR A 307 20.51 -4.64 7.11
N ALA A 308 19.83 -4.68 8.26
CA ALA A 308 20.42 -5.30 9.45
C ALA A 308 19.42 -5.97 10.42
N ASN A 309 18.12 -5.86 10.22
CA ASN A 309 17.15 -6.37 11.19
C ASN A 309 16.80 -7.85 10.91
N PRO A 310 17.15 -8.79 11.81
CA PRO A 310 16.87 -10.21 11.58
C PRO A 310 15.39 -10.58 11.68
N LEU A 311 14.53 -9.70 12.23
CA LEU A 311 13.13 -9.99 12.50
C LEU A 311 12.18 -9.73 11.31
N GLY A 312 12.66 -9.07 10.25
CA GLY A 312 11.87 -8.75 9.05
C GLY A 312 10.70 -7.77 9.30
N ALA A 313 10.01 -7.38 8.22
CA ALA A 313 8.87 -6.45 8.30
C ALA A 313 7.68 -7.05 9.09
N ASP A 314 7.51 -8.37 9.05
CA ASP A 314 6.42 -9.13 9.67
C ASP A 314 6.39 -9.04 11.19
N ILE A 315 7.53 -8.83 11.82
CA ILE A 315 7.61 -8.68 13.28
C ILE A 315 7.80 -7.21 13.66
N ASN A 316 8.63 -6.47 12.93
CA ASN A 316 8.97 -5.09 13.32
C ASN A 316 7.79 -4.12 13.14
N TYR A 317 7.05 -4.19 12.04
CA TYR A 317 6.01 -3.20 11.75
C TYR A 317 4.79 -3.29 12.67
N PRO A 318 4.30 -4.48 13.10
CA PRO A 318 3.29 -4.56 14.15
C PRO A 318 3.74 -3.86 15.45
N VAL A 319 4.98 -4.08 15.89
CA VAL A 319 5.51 -3.45 17.12
C VAL A 319 5.67 -1.93 16.93
N ALA A 320 6.10 -1.50 15.75
CA ALA A 320 6.20 -0.10 15.41
C ALA A 320 4.82 0.58 15.31
N ALA A 321 3.77 -0.14 14.90
CA ALA A 321 2.39 0.33 14.95
C ALA A 321 1.91 0.52 16.38
N CYS A 322 2.22 -0.42 17.28
CA CYS A 322 1.96 -0.25 18.71
C CYS A 322 2.71 0.96 19.27
N PHE A 323 3.93 1.23 18.80
CA PHE A 323 4.69 2.41 19.23
C PHE A 323 4.03 3.71 18.73
N ALA A 324 3.55 3.74 17.49
CA ALA A 324 2.81 4.89 16.97
C ALA A 324 1.54 5.15 17.79
N ASP A 325 0.76 4.10 18.11
CA ASP A 325 -0.42 4.21 18.95
C ASP A 325 -0.09 4.69 20.38
N TYR A 326 0.94 4.09 20.99
CA TYR A 326 1.45 4.49 22.30
C TYR A 326 1.82 5.99 22.33
N MET A 327 2.52 6.47 21.29
CA MET A 327 2.95 7.85 21.20
C MET A 327 1.76 8.80 21.05
N ILE A 328 0.79 8.48 20.19
CA ILE A 328 -0.42 9.30 20.02
C ILE A 328 -1.24 9.32 21.30
N THR A 329 -1.46 8.15 21.90
CA THR A 329 -2.26 7.98 23.10
C THR A 329 -1.68 8.71 24.32
N ASN A 330 -0.36 8.67 24.51
CA ASN A 330 0.27 9.22 25.71
C ASN A 330 0.85 10.63 25.52
N SER A 331 1.16 11.03 24.29
CA SER A 331 1.77 12.35 24.01
C SER A 331 0.90 13.27 23.16
N GLY A 332 -0.17 12.76 22.55
CA GLY A 332 -1.03 13.49 21.63
C GLY A 332 -0.44 13.60 20.21
N LEU A 333 -1.32 13.94 19.26
CA LEU A 333 -0.98 14.02 17.82
C LEU A 333 0.11 15.06 17.52
N ASP A 334 0.11 16.21 18.18
CA ASP A 334 1.07 17.29 17.91
C ASP A 334 2.51 16.84 18.22
N LYS A 335 2.72 16.21 19.38
CA LYS A 335 4.02 15.65 19.73
C LYS A 335 4.39 14.47 18.84
N PHE A 336 3.42 13.63 18.47
CA PHE A 336 3.65 12.53 17.55
C PHE A 336 4.17 13.02 16.19
N PHE A 337 3.53 14.02 15.58
CA PHE A 337 3.99 14.56 14.29
C PHE A 337 5.28 15.40 14.42
N THR A 338 5.52 16.02 15.58
CA THR A 338 6.84 16.61 15.88
C THR A 338 7.92 15.53 15.87
N LEU A 339 7.66 14.38 16.50
CA LEU A 339 8.57 13.25 16.49
C LEU A 339 8.74 12.65 15.10
N TYR A 340 7.65 12.49 14.35
CA TYR A 340 7.67 11.99 12.97
C TYR A 340 8.65 12.81 12.13
N ARG A 341 8.51 14.14 12.12
CA ARG A 341 9.40 15.05 11.38
C ARG A 341 10.84 15.02 11.90
N ALA A 342 11.04 14.92 13.22
CA ALA A 342 12.38 14.86 13.80
C ALA A 342 13.12 13.55 13.46
N LEU A 343 12.37 12.50 13.13
CA LEU A 343 12.88 11.23 12.60
C LEU A 343 12.93 11.20 11.07
N SER A 344 12.52 12.27 10.40
CA SER A 344 12.68 12.44 8.96
C SER A 344 13.95 13.25 8.65
N GLY A 345 14.51 13.06 7.46
CA GLY A 345 15.69 13.78 7.01
C GLY A 345 15.95 13.69 5.51
N ASP A 346 17.07 14.26 5.10
CA ASP A 346 17.64 14.05 3.76
C ASP A 346 18.34 12.69 3.66
N TYR A 347 18.82 12.35 2.46
CA TYR A 347 19.47 11.05 2.24
C TYR A 347 20.70 10.84 3.12
N ALA A 348 21.52 11.87 3.35
CA ALA A 348 22.74 11.77 4.15
C ALA A 348 22.43 11.50 5.63
N SER A 349 21.55 12.30 6.23
CA SER A 349 21.09 12.08 7.60
C SER A 349 20.35 10.74 7.75
N TYR A 350 19.66 10.28 6.71
CA TYR A 350 19.04 8.96 6.71
C TYR A 350 20.08 7.84 6.80
N ILE A 351 21.12 7.82 5.97
CA ILE A 351 22.10 6.72 5.99
C ILE A 351 23.03 6.76 7.22
N ASP A 352 23.28 7.93 7.80
CA ASP A 352 24.25 8.11 8.89
C ASP A 352 23.69 7.83 10.30
N ALA A 353 22.37 7.71 10.46
CA ALA A 353 21.79 7.55 11.80
C ALA A 353 22.02 6.17 12.39
N ASN A 354 22.27 6.17 13.69
CA ASN A 354 22.41 4.98 14.52
C ASN A 354 21.37 4.96 15.65
N VAL A 355 21.23 3.81 16.31
CA VAL A 355 20.23 3.60 17.36
C VAL A 355 20.32 4.66 18.46
N ASP A 356 21.52 5.02 18.93
CA ASP A 356 21.70 6.01 20.01
C ASP A 356 21.22 7.41 19.58
N SER A 357 21.50 7.80 18.33
CA SER A 357 20.99 9.06 17.78
C SER A 357 19.47 9.09 17.72
N LEU A 358 18.82 7.97 17.36
CA LEU A 358 17.36 7.86 17.32
C LEU A 358 16.75 7.93 18.72
N LYS A 359 17.35 7.25 19.70
CA LYS A 359 16.95 7.34 21.12
C LYS A 359 17.05 8.78 21.62
N ASN A 360 18.13 9.49 21.29
CA ASN A 360 18.31 10.89 21.67
C ASN A 360 17.23 11.80 21.04
N ILE A 361 16.86 11.57 19.78
CA ILE A 361 15.76 12.31 19.14
C ILE A 361 14.44 12.04 19.87
N ILE A 362 14.10 10.78 20.11
CA ILE A 362 12.85 10.39 20.77
C ILE A 362 12.78 10.97 22.19
N THR A 363 13.83 10.82 22.99
CA THR A 363 13.88 11.33 24.37
C THR A 363 13.82 12.86 24.40
N SER A 364 14.46 13.55 23.46
CA SER A 364 14.41 15.01 23.33
C SER A 364 13.00 15.51 23.00
N VAL A 365 12.30 14.90 22.04
CA VAL A 365 10.94 15.32 21.64
C VAL A 365 9.91 15.01 22.73
N THR A 366 10.05 13.85 23.37
CA THR A 366 9.10 13.41 24.40
C THR A 366 9.35 14.08 25.76
N GLY A 367 10.58 14.52 26.03
CA GLY A 367 11.03 14.98 27.34
C GLY A 367 11.13 13.84 28.37
N ARG A 368 11.25 12.59 27.90
CA ARG A 368 11.26 11.38 28.74
C ARG A 368 12.57 10.64 28.61
N LYS A 369 12.99 9.93 29.66
CA LYS A 369 14.14 9.02 29.59
C LYS A 369 13.78 7.78 28.78
N TRP A 370 14.78 7.19 28.12
CA TRP A 370 14.59 6.02 27.28
C TRP A 370 14.03 4.83 28.07
N ASP A 371 14.62 4.50 29.22
CA ASP A 371 14.19 3.37 30.05
C ASP A 371 12.74 3.51 30.52
N ASP A 372 12.30 4.73 30.83
CA ASP A 372 10.91 5.04 31.21
C ASP A 372 9.98 4.83 30.01
N LEU A 373 10.38 5.28 28.82
CA LEU A 373 9.61 5.06 27.58
C LEU A 373 9.48 3.57 27.26
N GLN A 374 10.56 2.81 27.37
CA GLN A 374 10.57 1.38 27.08
C GLN A 374 9.69 0.61 28.07
N THR A 375 9.76 0.96 29.35
CA THR A 375 8.91 0.36 30.40
C THR A 375 7.43 0.65 30.15
N ASP A 376 7.09 1.91 29.87
CA ASP A 376 5.70 2.31 29.63
C ASP A 376 5.14 1.73 28.34
N PHE A 377 5.94 1.71 27.27
CA PHE A 377 5.57 1.06 26.01
C PHE A 377 5.30 -0.43 26.22
N THR A 378 6.18 -1.12 26.96
CA THR A 378 6.00 -2.54 27.28
C THR A 378 4.72 -2.77 28.08
N ASN A 379 4.43 -1.91 29.06
CA ASN A 379 3.20 -1.97 29.85
C ASN A 379 1.96 -1.69 29.01
N PHE A 380 2.04 -0.72 28.10
CA PHE A 380 0.98 -0.40 27.13
C PHE A 380 0.63 -1.63 26.29
N CYS A 381 1.63 -2.29 25.69
CA CYS A 381 1.45 -3.49 24.88
C CYS A 381 0.93 -4.69 25.69
N LYS A 382 1.41 -4.89 26.94
CA LYS A 382 1.05 -6.06 27.75
C LYS A 382 -0.31 -5.95 28.44
N ILE A 383 -0.75 -4.75 28.80
CA ILE A 383 -1.90 -4.54 29.69
C ILE A 383 -3.07 -3.91 28.96
N ARG A 384 -2.80 -2.96 28.05
CA ARG A 384 -3.84 -2.15 27.44
C ARG A 384 -4.36 -2.77 26.16
N LEU A 385 -3.48 -3.09 25.21
CA LEU A 385 -3.90 -3.65 23.92
C LEU A 385 -4.76 -4.92 24.05
N PRO A 386 -4.44 -5.90 24.92
CA PRO A 386 -5.28 -7.09 25.05
C PRO A 386 -6.70 -6.80 25.54
N LYS A 387 -6.97 -5.65 26.17
CA LYS A 387 -8.34 -5.27 26.59
C LYS A 387 -9.15 -4.67 25.45
N GLU A 388 -8.47 -4.24 24.40
CA GLU A 388 -9.03 -3.60 23.21
C GLU A 388 -9.12 -4.59 22.02
N ALA A 389 -8.57 -5.80 22.17
CA ALA A 389 -8.70 -6.88 21.21
C ALA A 389 -10.17 -7.13 20.85
N ARG A 390 -10.41 -7.52 19.60
CA ARG A 390 -11.79 -7.64 19.07
C ARG A 390 -12.37 -9.05 19.14
N ILE A 391 -11.55 -10.03 19.52
CA ILE A 391 -11.94 -11.43 19.63
C ILE A 391 -11.21 -12.10 20.80
N PHE A 392 -11.96 -12.88 21.57
CA PHE A 392 -11.52 -13.46 22.82
C PHE A 392 -11.91 -14.93 22.93
N PRO A 393 -11.10 -15.75 23.60
CA PRO A 393 -11.46 -17.12 23.91
C PRO A 393 -12.46 -17.17 25.09
N GLY A 394 -13.28 -18.22 25.13
CA GLY A 394 -14.16 -18.49 26.26
C GLY A 394 -15.60 -18.04 26.06
N ASP A 395 -16.30 -17.82 27.17
CA ASP A 395 -17.74 -17.64 27.22
C ASP A 395 -18.16 -16.21 27.54
N VAL A 396 -19.24 -15.77 26.89
CA VAL A 396 -20.00 -14.57 27.22
C VAL A 396 -21.47 -14.95 27.34
N VAL A 397 -22.21 -14.24 28.19
CA VAL A 397 -23.67 -14.42 28.31
C VAL A 397 -24.31 -13.82 27.07
N THR A 398 -25.01 -14.66 26.32
CA THR A 398 -25.80 -14.28 25.15
C THR A 398 -27.28 -14.53 25.42
N SER A 399 -28.14 -13.74 24.80
CA SER A 399 -29.59 -13.82 24.99
C SER A 399 -30.36 -14.19 23.72
N GLN A 400 -29.70 -14.08 22.55
CA GLN A 400 -30.30 -14.33 21.26
C GLN A 400 -29.53 -15.44 20.53
N ALA A 401 -30.20 -16.55 20.23
CA ALA A 401 -29.66 -17.53 19.29
C ALA A 401 -29.75 -16.96 17.87
N LEU A 402 -28.65 -17.07 17.11
CA LEU A 402 -28.58 -16.63 15.72
C LEU A 402 -28.63 -17.82 14.78
N VAL A 403 -27.72 -18.79 14.96
CA VAL A 403 -27.62 -19.98 14.11
C VAL A 403 -27.25 -21.20 14.96
N THR A 404 -27.85 -22.35 14.65
CA THR A 404 -27.47 -23.67 15.17
C THR A 404 -27.54 -24.65 14.01
N GLU A 405 -26.39 -25.05 13.47
CA GLU A 405 -26.31 -26.00 12.36
C GLU A 405 -25.01 -26.81 12.43
N LYS A 406 -25.10 -28.15 12.30
CA LYS A 406 -23.93 -29.06 12.19
C LYS A 406 -22.85 -28.79 13.24
N GLY A 407 -23.27 -28.68 14.50
CA GLY A 407 -22.36 -28.42 15.63
C GLY A 407 -21.82 -26.99 15.70
N PHE A 408 -22.19 -26.11 14.78
CA PHE A 408 -21.84 -24.69 14.78
C PHE A 408 -22.98 -23.85 15.37
N ASP A 409 -22.73 -23.23 16.52
CA ASP A 409 -23.68 -22.37 17.23
C ASP A 409 -23.19 -20.92 17.29
N LEU A 410 -24.03 -20.01 16.80
CA LEU A 410 -23.86 -18.58 16.92
C LEU A 410 -24.95 -17.99 17.82
N SER A 411 -24.55 -17.16 18.76
CA SER A 411 -25.49 -16.41 19.61
C SER A 411 -24.96 -15.01 19.88
N ALA A 412 -25.85 -14.06 20.15
CA ALA A 412 -25.52 -12.66 20.36
C ALA A 412 -25.98 -12.11 21.71
N SER A 413 -25.23 -11.12 22.19
CA SER A 413 -25.63 -10.14 23.20
C SER A 413 -25.74 -8.75 22.54
N ASP A 414 -25.97 -7.72 23.35
CA ASP A 414 -25.84 -6.31 22.99
C ASP A 414 -24.49 -5.91 22.36
N LYS A 415 -23.40 -6.61 22.68
CA LYS A 415 -22.03 -6.28 22.25
C LYS A 415 -21.28 -7.43 21.58
N TRP A 416 -21.60 -8.68 21.91
CA TRP A 416 -20.76 -9.81 21.51
C TRP A 416 -21.53 -10.82 20.67
N ILE A 417 -20.87 -11.36 19.64
CA ILE A 417 -21.25 -12.62 19.01
C ILE A 417 -20.38 -13.72 19.61
N LYS A 418 -21.02 -14.73 20.18
CA LYS A 418 -20.40 -15.97 20.65
C LYS A 418 -20.46 -17.03 19.55
N VAL A 419 -19.34 -17.69 19.34
CA VAL A 419 -19.14 -18.82 18.44
C VAL A 419 -18.82 -20.06 19.26
N VAL A 420 -19.60 -21.12 19.08
CA VAL A 420 -19.30 -22.46 19.59
C VAL A 420 -19.25 -23.41 18.41
N TYR A 421 -18.20 -24.23 18.33
CA TYR A 421 -18.13 -25.29 17.33
C TYR A 421 -17.81 -26.63 17.98
N HIS A 422 -18.60 -27.63 17.63
CA HIS A 422 -18.47 -29.03 18.02
C HIS A 422 -18.10 -29.83 16.78
N PRO A 423 -16.80 -30.04 16.50
CA PRO A 423 -16.39 -30.81 15.34
C PRO A 423 -16.81 -32.27 15.48
N ASP A 424 -17.27 -32.87 14.37
CA ASP A 424 -17.71 -34.27 14.31
C ASP A 424 -16.59 -35.27 14.65
N SER A 425 -15.33 -34.86 14.52
CA SER A 425 -14.16 -35.67 14.86
C SER A 425 -13.02 -34.82 15.42
N THR A 426 -12.06 -35.45 16.08
CA THR A 426 -10.82 -34.78 16.52
C THR A 426 -9.82 -34.54 15.38
N GLU A 427 -10.03 -35.16 14.21
CA GLU A 427 -9.15 -35.06 13.04
C GLU A 427 -9.52 -33.87 12.15
N LYS A 428 -10.81 -33.58 12.04
CA LYS A 428 -11.37 -32.45 11.28
C LYS A 428 -11.90 -31.41 12.27
N THR A 429 -11.06 -30.43 12.57
CA THR A 429 -11.37 -29.38 13.57
C THR A 429 -11.57 -28.01 12.96
N ASP A 430 -11.39 -27.88 11.64
CA ASP A 430 -11.57 -26.66 10.90
C ASP A 430 -12.99 -26.51 10.39
N ALA A 431 -13.52 -25.29 10.47
CA ALA A 431 -14.79 -24.92 9.88
C ALA A 431 -14.76 -23.46 9.41
N SER A 432 -15.53 -23.16 8.37
CA SER A 432 -15.74 -21.81 7.86
C SER A 432 -17.23 -21.52 7.75
N PHE A 433 -17.69 -20.49 8.44
CA PHE A 433 -19.07 -20.01 8.40
C PHE A 433 -19.12 -18.70 7.61
N LEU A 434 -19.82 -18.71 6.47
CA LEU A 434 -19.96 -17.57 5.55
C LEU A 434 -21.37 -16.97 5.66
N PHE A 435 -21.52 -15.65 5.58
CA PHE A 435 -22.83 -14.98 5.68
C PHE A 435 -22.85 -13.57 5.04
N ASP A 436 -24.03 -12.94 4.98
CA ASP A 436 -24.30 -11.64 4.33
C ASP A 436 -24.00 -11.70 2.83
N LYS A 437 -24.81 -12.48 2.11
CA LYS A 437 -24.64 -12.72 0.68
C LYS A 437 -25.16 -11.56 -0.14
N ASP A 438 -24.35 -11.10 -1.08
CA ASP A 438 -24.77 -10.12 -2.09
C ASP A 438 -24.71 -10.72 -3.50
N ALA A 439 -25.86 -10.73 -4.19
CA ALA A 439 -25.96 -11.18 -5.57
C ALA A 439 -25.09 -10.34 -6.53
N GLY A 440 -24.85 -9.07 -6.24
CA GLY A 440 -23.96 -8.19 -6.99
C GLY A 440 -22.49 -8.61 -6.95
N MET A 441 -22.11 -9.45 -5.99
CA MET A 441 -20.73 -9.94 -5.82
C MET A 441 -20.48 -11.30 -6.46
N LYS A 442 -21.50 -11.95 -7.05
CA LYS A 442 -21.40 -13.28 -7.65
C LYS A 442 -20.33 -13.40 -8.75
N GLU A 443 -20.15 -12.37 -9.56
CA GLU A 443 -19.16 -12.34 -10.66
C GLU A 443 -17.82 -11.69 -10.26
N LYS A 444 -17.70 -11.30 -8.98
CA LYS A 444 -16.48 -10.70 -8.42
C LYS A 444 -15.63 -11.78 -7.76
N LYS A 445 -14.39 -11.42 -7.42
CA LYS A 445 -13.44 -12.28 -6.72
C LYS A 445 -12.91 -11.59 -5.47
N SER A 446 -12.59 -12.40 -4.47
CA SER A 446 -11.84 -12.01 -3.29
C SER A 446 -10.51 -12.74 -3.28
N THR A 447 -9.40 -12.00 -3.33
CA THR A 447 -8.05 -12.58 -3.21
C THR A 447 -7.89 -13.28 -1.87
N LEU A 448 -8.47 -12.71 -0.81
CA LEU A 448 -8.42 -13.30 0.53
C LEU A 448 -9.18 -14.63 0.59
N PHE A 449 -10.38 -14.70 -0.02
CA PHE A 449 -11.13 -15.95 -0.14
C PHE A 449 -10.35 -16.99 -0.96
N ASP A 450 -9.80 -16.60 -2.11
CA ASP A 450 -9.02 -17.49 -2.99
C ASP A 450 -7.79 -18.08 -2.24
N GLU A 451 -7.08 -17.26 -1.45
CA GLU A 451 -5.94 -17.70 -0.63
C GLU A 451 -6.36 -18.73 0.43
N GLN A 452 -7.50 -18.48 1.06
CA GLN A 452 -8.02 -19.26 2.18
C GLN A 452 -8.54 -20.64 1.79
N PHE A 453 -9.24 -20.72 0.66
CA PHE A 453 -9.84 -21.95 0.17
C PHE A 453 -9.00 -22.60 -0.93
N LYS A 454 -7.90 -21.96 -1.38
CA LYS A 454 -6.94 -22.48 -2.38
C LYS A 454 -7.62 -23.00 -3.65
N GLY A 455 -8.70 -22.31 -4.07
CA GLY A 455 -9.51 -22.66 -5.25
C GLY A 455 -10.38 -23.91 -5.10
N LYS A 456 -10.51 -24.49 -3.88
CA LYS A 456 -11.44 -25.60 -3.62
C LYS A 456 -12.90 -25.15 -3.66
N GLU A 457 -13.15 -23.89 -3.30
CA GLU A 457 -14.47 -23.29 -3.21
C GLU A 457 -14.60 -22.12 -4.19
N THR A 458 -15.81 -21.92 -4.70
CA THR A 458 -16.12 -20.76 -5.56
C THR A 458 -16.71 -19.65 -4.70
N PHE A 459 -16.20 -18.43 -4.85
CA PHE A 459 -16.72 -17.28 -4.12
C PHE A 459 -18.17 -16.99 -4.51
N ALA A 460 -19.11 -17.33 -3.64
CA ALA A 460 -20.55 -17.20 -3.90
C ALA A 460 -21.12 -15.81 -3.58
N GLY A 461 -20.27 -14.84 -3.24
CA GLY A 461 -20.67 -13.47 -2.91
C GLY A 461 -21.04 -13.25 -1.44
N TYR A 462 -20.56 -14.08 -0.50
CA TYR A 462 -20.69 -13.79 0.94
C TYR A 462 -19.69 -12.74 1.36
N ARG A 463 -20.13 -11.74 2.09
CA ARG A 463 -19.26 -10.68 2.58
C ARG A 463 -18.34 -11.18 3.68
N TYR A 464 -18.92 -11.85 4.69
CA TYR A 464 -18.18 -12.19 5.89
C TYR A 464 -17.89 -13.68 5.98
N GLY A 465 -16.77 -14.00 6.63
CA GLY A 465 -16.40 -15.36 7.00
C GLY A 465 -15.88 -15.43 8.43
N ILE A 466 -16.34 -16.40 9.20
CA ILE A 466 -15.73 -16.81 10.47
C ILE A 466 -15.02 -18.12 10.18
N ARG A 467 -13.69 -18.16 10.29
CA ARG A 467 -12.93 -19.41 10.15
C ARG A 467 -12.25 -19.73 11.45
N LEU A 468 -12.33 -20.99 11.85
CA LEU A 468 -11.67 -21.47 13.06
C LEU A 468 -11.09 -22.86 12.85
N ASP A 469 -10.04 -23.13 13.59
CA ASP A 469 -9.52 -24.46 13.90
C ASP A 469 -9.05 -24.52 15.37
N LYS A 470 -8.47 -25.64 15.80
CA LYS A 470 -7.96 -25.82 17.18
C LYS A 470 -6.87 -24.82 17.63
N ASN A 471 -6.28 -24.08 16.68
CA ASN A 471 -5.18 -23.15 16.90
C ASN A 471 -5.62 -21.69 16.77
N GLU A 472 -6.62 -21.36 15.96
CA GLU A 472 -7.01 -19.97 15.73
C GLU A 472 -8.47 -19.79 15.32
N ILE A 473 -8.99 -18.58 15.55
CA ILE A 473 -10.25 -18.10 14.97
C ILE A 473 -10.02 -16.71 14.37
N GLY A 474 -10.60 -16.47 13.19
CA GLY A 474 -10.55 -15.18 12.51
C GLY A 474 -11.89 -14.80 11.90
N VAL A 475 -12.15 -13.50 11.87
CA VAL A 475 -13.28 -12.89 11.16
C VAL A 475 -12.74 -12.13 9.96
N TYR A 476 -13.33 -12.37 8.79
CA TYR A 476 -12.88 -11.88 7.49
C TYR A 476 -14.00 -11.11 6.78
N ASP A 477 -13.67 -9.98 6.16
CA ASP A 477 -14.50 -9.28 5.16
C ASP A 477 -13.88 -9.54 3.78
N TYR A 478 -14.53 -10.38 2.98
CA TYR A 478 -14.09 -10.76 1.64
C TYR A 478 -14.35 -9.67 0.60
N PHE A 479 -15.31 -8.76 0.84
CA PHE A 479 -15.60 -7.67 -0.10
C PHE A 479 -14.50 -6.62 -0.06
N THR A 480 -13.94 -6.36 1.14
CA THR A 480 -12.79 -5.48 1.34
C THR A 480 -11.46 -6.22 1.45
N ASN A 481 -11.45 -7.55 1.27
CA ASN A 481 -10.28 -8.40 1.43
C ASN A 481 -9.50 -8.10 2.74
N GLN A 482 -10.17 -8.09 3.89
CA GLN A 482 -9.53 -7.85 5.18
C GLN A 482 -9.86 -8.91 6.24
N LEU A 483 -8.84 -9.34 6.97
CA LEU A 483 -8.94 -9.95 8.30
C LEU A 483 -9.16 -8.84 9.33
N ILE A 484 -10.35 -8.83 9.92
CA ILE A 484 -10.85 -7.74 10.78
C ILE A 484 -10.74 -8.05 12.28
N ALA A 485 -10.71 -9.32 12.66
CA ALA A 485 -10.42 -9.75 14.03
C ALA A 485 -9.75 -11.13 14.01
N LYS A 486 -8.75 -11.36 14.89
CA LYS A 486 -8.06 -12.65 14.97
C LYS A 486 -7.62 -12.99 16.38
N TYR A 487 -7.83 -14.25 16.77
CA TYR A 487 -7.24 -14.85 17.95
C TYR A 487 -6.42 -16.07 17.54
N VAL A 488 -5.19 -16.14 18.04
CA VAL A 488 -4.28 -17.29 17.82
C VAL A 488 -3.93 -17.86 19.18
N ARG A 489 -4.33 -19.12 19.41
CA ARG A 489 -4.10 -19.87 20.63
C ARG A 489 -2.62 -20.00 20.94
N ASP A 490 -1.76 -20.25 19.95
CA ASP A 490 -0.32 -20.40 20.20
C ASP A 490 0.31 -19.11 20.75
N PHE A 491 -0.26 -17.95 20.39
CA PHE A 491 0.16 -16.66 20.93
C PHE A 491 -0.52 -16.33 22.25
N ASN A 492 -1.61 -16.98 22.63
CA ASN A 492 -2.28 -16.76 23.91
C ASN A 492 -3.02 -18.02 24.36
N PRO A 493 -2.32 -19.07 24.82
CA PRO A 493 -2.95 -20.35 25.04
C PRO A 493 -4.05 -20.26 26.10
N SER A 494 -5.29 -20.51 25.69
CA SER A 494 -6.44 -20.53 26.59
C SER A 494 -7.19 -21.86 26.46
N PRO A 495 -7.36 -22.62 27.55
CA PRO A 495 -8.25 -23.79 27.55
C PRO A 495 -9.72 -23.38 27.34
N ALA A 496 -10.05 -22.10 27.52
CA ALA A 496 -11.36 -21.56 27.20
C ALA A 496 -11.62 -21.49 25.69
N TYR A 497 -10.57 -21.55 24.85
CA TYR A 497 -10.73 -21.60 23.40
C TYR A 497 -11.03 -23.00 22.90
N TYR A 498 -10.19 -23.99 23.25
CA TYR A 498 -10.34 -25.37 22.81
C TYR A 498 -10.36 -26.32 24.01
N ASP A 499 -11.54 -26.88 24.26
CA ASP A 499 -11.76 -27.94 25.23
C ASP A 499 -11.53 -29.29 24.55
N SER A 500 -10.37 -29.89 24.79
CA SER A 500 -10.00 -31.19 24.23
C SER A 500 -10.84 -32.35 24.77
N THR A 501 -11.48 -32.19 25.94
CA THR A 501 -12.33 -33.23 26.53
C THR A 501 -13.71 -33.21 25.90
N ALA A 502 -14.28 -32.03 25.69
CA ALA A 502 -15.57 -31.86 25.02
C ALA A 502 -15.46 -31.85 23.48
N ASN A 503 -14.24 -31.85 22.93
CA ASN A 503 -13.95 -31.52 21.53
C ASN A 503 -14.75 -30.28 21.09
N ARG A 504 -14.53 -29.15 21.77
CA ARG A 504 -15.34 -27.94 21.60
C ARG A 504 -14.47 -26.70 21.47
N LEU A 505 -14.75 -25.89 20.47
CA LEU A 505 -14.16 -24.56 20.30
C LEU A 505 -15.13 -23.48 20.79
N THR A 506 -14.62 -22.46 21.48
CA THR A 506 -15.45 -21.37 22.02
C THR A 506 -14.70 -20.04 21.97
N ALA A 507 -15.29 -19.06 21.31
CA ALA A 507 -14.79 -17.70 21.24
C ALA A 507 -15.94 -16.70 21.13
N PHE A 508 -15.66 -15.43 21.37
CA PHE A 508 -16.59 -14.35 21.10
C PHE A 508 -15.88 -13.13 20.54
N PHE A 509 -16.57 -12.37 19.70
CA PHE A 509 -16.03 -11.16 19.08
C PHE A 509 -17.05 -10.03 19.07
N ASP A 510 -16.56 -8.80 19.04
CA ASP A 510 -17.40 -7.59 19.07
C ASP A 510 -18.17 -7.49 17.74
N TRP A 511 -19.50 -7.47 17.77
CA TRP A 511 -20.28 -7.49 16.52
C TRP A 511 -20.14 -6.20 15.70
N SER A 512 -19.64 -5.10 16.29
CA SER A 512 -19.36 -3.85 15.57
C SER A 512 -18.33 -4.03 14.45
N VAL A 513 -17.53 -5.10 14.46
CA VAL A 513 -16.62 -5.43 13.35
C VAL A 513 -17.36 -5.78 12.06
N LEU A 514 -18.65 -6.10 12.13
CA LEU A 514 -19.48 -6.51 10.99
C LEU A 514 -20.29 -5.36 10.35
N GLY A 515 -20.07 -4.10 10.76
CA GLY A 515 -20.68 -2.93 10.11
C GLY A 515 -22.22 -3.00 10.03
N ASP A 516 -22.85 -3.22 11.18
CA ASP A 516 -24.30 -3.41 11.39
C ASP A 516 -24.91 -4.75 10.93
N LYS A 517 -24.10 -5.66 10.39
CA LYS A 517 -24.57 -6.96 9.92
C LYS A 517 -24.46 -8.03 11.01
N ILE A 518 -25.52 -8.80 11.19
CA ILE A 518 -25.54 -9.95 12.12
C ILE A 518 -25.92 -11.19 11.30
N PRO A 519 -25.28 -12.36 11.53
CA PRO A 519 -25.68 -13.61 10.89
C PRO A 519 -27.17 -13.92 11.09
N GLU A 520 -27.87 -14.25 10.00
CA GLU A 520 -29.27 -14.69 10.00
C GLU A 520 -29.37 -16.13 9.48
N MET A 521 -30.34 -16.91 9.99
CA MET A 521 -30.54 -18.33 9.62
C MET A 521 -30.78 -18.60 8.12
N ALA A 522 -31.24 -17.61 7.36
CA ALA A 522 -31.62 -17.79 5.96
C ALA A 522 -30.49 -17.45 4.97
N ASP A 523 -29.38 -16.88 5.44
CA ASP A 523 -28.34 -16.31 4.60
C ASP A 523 -26.93 -16.66 5.08
N HIS A 524 -26.64 -17.97 5.14
CA HIS A 524 -25.33 -18.48 5.50
C HIS A 524 -24.94 -19.75 4.75
N GLU A 525 -23.65 -20.07 4.80
CA GLU A 525 -23.08 -21.30 4.28
C GLU A 525 -21.98 -21.81 5.23
N LEU A 526 -22.06 -23.09 5.58
CA LEU A 526 -21.04 -23.77 6.38
C LEU A 526 -20.19 -24.66 5.48
N ILE A 527 -18.88 -24.42 5.48
CA ILE A 527 -17.88 -25.19 4.76
C ILE A 527 -17.00 -25.90 5.80
N GLU A 528 -16.97 -27.23 5.71
CA GLU A 528 -16.15 -28.09 6.58
C GLU A 528 -15.05 -28.78 5.78
#